data_AF-A0A8X8C3P6-F1
#
_entry.id   AF-A0A8X8C3P6-F1
#
_cell.length_a   1.000
_cell.length_b   1.000
_cell.length_c   1.000
_cell.angle_alpha   90.00
_cell.angle_beta   90.00
_cell.angle_gamma   90.00
#
_symmetry.space_group_name_H-M   'P 1'
#
loop_
_entity.id
_entity.type
_entity.pdbx_description
1 polymer ?
#
loop_
_entity_poly.entity_id
_entity_poly.type
_entity_poly.pdbx_seq_one_letter_code
_entity_poly.pdbx_strand_id
1 'polypeptide(L)'
;MGGGSTLHRERWVASSLFGDGAAIIGSDSETLIEKPILQLVSAAQVMILDSEQAIEDHVGEMELSIHLSEDAHKLITINVDAALQEVFTPIGGGSSDWNSFFWAVHAGGRATLDEVESKLGLKEEKLGVARHTLSAYGNVASACVYSL
;
A
#
# COMPACT_ATOMS: atom_id res chain seq x y z
N MET A 1 -27.24 -2.49 21.98
CA MET A 1 -25.99 -2.90 22.67
C MET A 1 -25.36 -4.00 21.84
N GLY A 2 -24.31 -3.70 21.05
CA GLY A 2 -23.68 -4.68 20.15
C GLY A 2 -22.33 -4.25 19.55
N GLY A 3 -21.79 -3.09 19.93
CA GLY A 3 -20.55 -2.54 19.33
C GLY A 3 -19.25 -2.89 20.05
N GLY A 4 -19.29 -3.64 21.16
CA GLY A 4 -18.09 -3.90 21.97
C GLY A 4 -17.13 -4.91 21.35
N SER A 5 -17.61 -5.95 20.67
CA SER A 5 -16.77 -7.06 20.22
C SER A 5 -15.95 -6.74 18.95
N THR A 6 -16.47 -5.92 18.04
CA THR A 6 -15.79 -5.51 16.80
C THR A 6 -14.64 -4.56 17.05
N LEU A 7 -14.85 -3.53 17.89
CA LEU A 7 -13.81 -2.58 18.31
C LEU A 7 -12.61 -3.26 18.97
N HIS A 8 -12.87 -4.31 19.77
CA HIS A 8 -11.79 -5.09 20.38
C HIS A 8 -10.98 -5.87 19.33
N ARG A 9 -11.63 -6.46 18.32
CA ARG A 9 -10.94 -7.26 17.30
C ARG A 9 -10.05 -6.40 16.40
N GLU A 10 -10.53 -5.23 15.98
CA GLU A 10 -9.78 -4.28 15.15
C GLU A 10 -8.51 -3.79 15.87
N ARG A 11 -8.63 -3.49 17.17
CA ARG A 11 -7.47 -3.14 18.01
C ARG A 11 -6.42 -4.26 18.03
N TRP A 12 -6.81 -5.52 18.16
CA TRP A 12 -5.86 -6.64 18.12
C TRP A 12 -5.18 -6.79 16.75
N VAL A 13 -5.94 -6.61 15.66
CA VAL A 13 -5.37 -6.62 14.30
C VAL A 13 -4.35 -5.49 14.18
N ALA A 14 -4.71 -4.26 14.53
CA ALA A 14 -3.80 -3.11 14.48
C ALA A 14 -2.54 -3.33 15.33
N SER A 15 -2.69 -3.75 16.59
CA SER A 15 -1.54 -4.00 17.48
C SER A 15 -0.63 -5.15 17.03
N SER A 16 -1.12 -6.07 16.20
CA SER A 16 -0.32 -7.16 15.62
C SER A 16 0.28 -6.82 14.25
N LEU A 17 -0.24 -5.79 13.60
CA LEU A 17 0.09 -5.43 12.22
C LEU A 17 1.09 -4.28 12.15
N PHE A 18 0.91 -3.23 12.95
CA PHE A 18 1.72 -2.03 12.86
C PHE A 18 3.09 -2.20 13.53
N GLY A 19 4.11 -1.60 12.90
CA GLY A 19 5.45 -1.47 13.43
C GLY A 19 5.96 -0.04 13.27
N ASP A 20 7.15 0.22 13.82
CA ASP A 20 7.80 1.53 13.74
C ASP A 20 8.92 1.51 12.69
N GLY A 21 8.98 2.55 11.86
CA GLY A 21 10.00 2.68 10.82
C GLY A 21 10.13 4.10 10.31
N ALA A 22 11.28 4.39 9.72
CA ALA A 22 11.57 5.67 9.07
C ALA A 22 12.37 5.45 7.79
N ALA A 23 12.15 6.30 6.81
CA ALA A 23 12.90 6.34 5.55
C ALA A 23 13.31 7.78 5.24
N ILE A 24 14.50 7.96 4.66
CA ILE A 24 15.01 9.25 4.21
C ILE A 24 15.33 9.12 2.73
N ILE A 25 14.85 10.08 1.94
CA ILE A 25 14.99 10.09 0.49
C ILE A 25 15.72 11.36 0.09
N GLY A 26 16.82 11.21 -0.64
CA GLY A 26 17.45 12.33 -1.35
C GLY A 26 16.72 12.55 -2.68
N SER A 27 16.48 13.80 -3.02
CA SER A 27 15.91 14.22 -4.30
C SER A 27 16.76 15.33 -4.92
N ASP A 28 16.45 15.69 -6.17
CA ASP A 28 17.18 16.71 -6.94
C ASP A 28 18.68 16.39 -7.10
N SER A 29 18.94 15.18 -7.60
CA SER A 29 20.30 14.62 -7.61
C SER A 29 21.23 15.37 -8.56
N GLU A 30 22.41 15.77 -8.08
CA GLU A 30 23.48 16.31 -8.91
C GLU A 30 24.19 15.17 -9.64
N THR A 31 23.72 14.83 -10.84
CA THR A 31 24.18 13.66 -11.62
C THR A 31 25.68 13.62 -11.97
N LEU A 32 26.41 14.72 -11.77
CA LEU A 32 27.87 14.77 -11.91
C LEU A 32 28.62 14.13 -10.73
N ILE A 33 27.99 14.04 -9.55
CA ILE A 33 28.61 13.60 -8.30
C ILE A 33 27.78 12.49 -7.64
N GLU A 34 26.45 12.55 -7.79
CA GLU A 34 25.50 11.59 -7.24
C GLU A 34 25.03 10.58 -8.29
N LYS A 35 24.59 9.41 -7.82
CA LYS A 35 24.04 8.35 -8.65
C LYS A 35 22.58 8.11 -8.25
N PRO A 36 21.59 8.64 -8.98
CA PRO A 36 20.19 8.40 -8.68
C PRO A 36 19.87 6.90 -8.78
N ILE A 37 19.08 6.40 -7.83
CA ILE A 37 18.65 4.99 -7.80
C ILE A 37 17.36 4.80 -8.58
N LEU A 38 16.45 5.78 -8.51
CA LEU A 38 15.18 5.81 -9.22
C LEU A 38 14.94 7.21 -9.77
N GLN A 39 14.10 7.29 -10.81
CA GLN A 39 13.61 8.54 -11.38
C GLN A 39 12.08 8.56 -11.30
N LEU A 40 11.52 9.62 -10.72
CA LEU A 40 10.07 9.85 -10.74
C LEU A 40 9.66 10.33 -12.13
N VAL A 41 8.94 9.49 -12.88
CA VAL A 41 8.45 9.83 -14.23
C VAL A 41 7.08 10.49 -14.18
N SER A 42 6.19 10.00 -13.32
CA SER A 42 4.87 10.57 -13.07
C SER A 42 4.40 10.25 -11.66
N ALA A 43 3.39 10.99 -11.19
CA ALA A 43 2.65 10.71 -9.98
C ALA A 43 1.16 10.97 -10.24
N ALA A 44 0.30 10.08 -9.73
CA ALA A 44 -1.14 10.18 -9.84
C ALA A 44 -1.80 9.55 -8.61
N GLN A 45 -3.06 9.90 -8.37
CA GLN A 45 -3.86 9.39 -7.26
C GLN A 45 -5.29 9.17 -7.75
N VAL A 46 -5.86 8.01 -7.42
CA VAL A 46 -7.26 7.65 -7.73
C VAL A 46 -8.01 7.50 -6.40
N MET A 47 -9.17 8.14 -6.29
CA MET A 47 -10.07 7.98 -5.15
C MET A 47 -11.11 6.92 -5.49
N ILE A 48 -11.19 5.86 -4.69
CA ILE A 48 -12.25 4.86 -4.81
C ILE A 48 -13.54 5.49 -4.28
N LEU A 49 -14.60 5.47 -5.08
CA LEU A 49 -15.91 5.97 -4.67
C LEU A 49 -16.53 5.08 -3.60
N ASP A 50 -17.33 5.66 -2.71
CA ASP A 50 -18.04 4.96 -1.63
C ASP A 50 -17.10 4.16 -0.70
N SER A 51 -15.88 4.66 -0.50
CA SER A 51 -14.85 4.02 0.34
C SER A 51 -14.49 4.81 1.60
N GLU A 52 -15.28 5.82 1.97
CA GLU A 52 -14.98 6.74 3.07
C GLU A 52 -14.80 6.03 4.41
N GLN A 53 -15.53 4.93 4.61
CA GLN A 53 -15.52 4.12 5.83
C GLN A 53 -14.61 2.89 5.75
N ALA A 54 -13.82 2.77 4.68
CA ALA A 54 -12.95 1.61 4.50
C ALA A 54 -11.77 1.64 5.49
N ILE A 55 -11.16 2.82 5.65
CA ILE A 55 -10.01 3.06 6.52
C ILE A 55 -10.22 4.43 7.16
N GLU A 56 -10.40 4.47 8.47
CA GLU A 56 -10.58 5.71 9.22
C GLU A 56 -9.59 5.80 10.38
N ASP A 57 -8.97 6.97 10.52
CA ASP A 57 -8.13 7.31 11.65
C ASP A 57 -8.85 8.33 12.52
N HIS A 58 -9.10 7.99 13.79
CA HIS A 58 -9.65 8.92 14.76
C HIS A 58 -8.59 9.31 15.78
N VAL A 59 -8.27 10.60 15.82
CA VAL A 59 -7.39 11.20 16.80
C VAL A 59 -8.20 11.57 18.04
N GLY A 60 -7.96 10.88 19.15
CA GLY A 60 -8.53 11.18 20.47
C GLY A 60 -7.53 11.87 21.40
N GLU A 61 -7.97 12.24 22.60
CA GLU A 61 -7.12 12.91 23.59
C GLU A 61 -5.94 12.04 24.08
N MET A 62 -6.10 10.72 24.05
CA MET A 62 -5.12 9.77 24.62
C MET A 62 -4.64 8.69 23.63
N GLU A 63 -5.23 8.60 22.44
CA GLU A 63 -4.86 7.57 21.45
C GLU A 63 -5.18 8.01 20.02
N LEU A 64 -4.45 7.42 19.07
CA LEU A 64 -4.87 7.30 17.68
C LEU A 64 -5.56 5.94 17.53
N SER A 65 -6.83 5.95 17.15
CA SER A 65 -7.57 4.72 16.86
C SER A 65 -7.75 4.55 15.36
N ILE A 66 -7.36 3.39 14.85
CA ILE A 66 -7.44 3.04 13.43
C ILE A 66 -8.59 2.05 13.25
N HIS A 67 -9.60 2.43 12.48
CA HIS A 67 -10.67 1.56 12.04
C HIS A 67 -10.32 1.02 10.65
N LEU A 68 -10.28 -0.31 10.54
CA LEU A 68 -10.08 -1.02 9.28
C LEU A 68 -11.30 -1.88 9.01
N SER A 69 -12.10 -1.49 8.02
CA SER A 69 -13.24 -2.28 7.57
C SER A 69 -12.78 -3.64 7.05
N GLU A 70 -13.59 -4.68 7.29
CA GLU A 70 -13.37 -6.00 6.69
C GLU A 70 -13.37 -5.95 5.16
N ASP A 71 -13.99 -4.93 4.54
CA ASP A 71 -14.09 -4.81 3.08
C ASP A 71 -12.98 -3.94 2.46
N ALA A 72 -12.11 -3.33 3.25
CA ALA A 72 -11.08 -2.41 2.76
C ALA A 72 -10.16 -3.06 1.70
N HIS A 73 -9.72 -4.29 1.95
CA HIS A 73 -8.89 -5.04 1.00
C HIS A 73 -9.67 -5.36 -0.29
N LYS A 74 -10.94 -5.74 -0.19
CA LYS A 74 -11.79 -6.04 -1.35
C LYS A 74 -12.01 -4.81 -2.23
N LEU A 75 -12.20 -3.65 -1.62
CA LEU A 75 -12.34 -2.38 -2.35
C LEU A 75 -11.09 -2.09 -3.18
N ILE A 76 -9.90 -2.28 -2.61
CA ILE A 76 -8.64 -2.15 -3.33
C ILE A 76 -8.59 -3.16 -4.49
N THR A 77 -8.84 -4.44 -4.22
CA THR A 77 -8.77 -5.53 -5.20
C THR A 77 -9.73 -5.34 -6.39
N ILE A 78 -10.94 -4.84 -6.16
CA ILE A 78 -11.93 -4.62 -7.22
C ILE A 78 -11.50 -3.46 -8.14
N ASN A 79 -10.85 -2.44 -7.59
CA ASN A 79 -10.53 -1.20 -8.30
C ASN A 79 -9.09 -1.12 -8.85
N VAL A 80 -8.17 -1.96 -8.37
CA VAL A 80 -6.73 -1.85 -8.68
C VAL A 80 -6.42 -1.88 -10.19
N ASP A 81 -7.07 -2.74 -10.96
CA ASP A 81 -6.82 -2.83 -12.40
C ASP A 81 -7.26 -1.55 -13.13
N ALA A 82 -8.47 -1.06 -12.84
CA ALA A 82 -8.98 0.19 -13.41
C ALA A 82 -8.13 1.41 -13.01
N ALA A 83 -7.72 1.48 -11.73
CA ALA A 83 -6.85 2.54 -11.24
C ALA A 83 -5.48 2.54 -11.94
N LEU A 84 -4.88 1.37 -12.15
CA LEU A 84 -3.61 1.27 -12.89
C LEU A 84 -3.78 1.69 -14.35
N GLN A 85 -4.85 1.26 -15.02
CA GLN A 85 -5.13 1.68 -16.39
C GLN A 85 -5.28 3.21 -16.48
N GLU A 86 -6.00 3.83 -15.55
CA GLU A 86 -6.18 5.29 -15.50
C GLU A 86 -4.84 6.03 -15.31
N VAL A 87 -3.97 5.53 -14.43
CA VAL A 87 -2.67 6.15 -14.13
C VAL A 87 -1.65 5.96 -15.25
N PHE A 88 -1.64 4.79 -15.89
CA PHE A 88 -0.63 4.47 -16.89
C PHE A 88 -1.01 4.91 -18.32
N THR A 89 -2.30 5.06 -18.64
CA THR A 89 -2.75 5.52 -19.97
C THR A 89 -2.12 6.85 -20.39
N PRO A 90 -2.07 7.91 -19.54
CA PRO A 90 -1.50 9.22 -19.92
C PRO A 90 0.00 9.19 -20.20
N ILE A 91 0.74 8.23 -19.66
CA ILE A 91 2.20 8.12 -19.82
C ILE A 91 2.61 7.09 -20.89
N GLY A 92 1.66 6.65 -21.71
CA GLY A 92 1.91 5.65 -22.76
C GLY A 92 2.06 4.22 -22.25
N GLY A 93 1.78 3.99 -20.96
CA GLY A 93 1.81 2.68 -20.31
C GLY A 93 0.54 1.88 -20.57
N GLY A 94 0.29 1.47 -21.82
CA GLY A 94 -0.80 0.55 -22.16
C GLY A 94 -0.39 -0.92 -22.14
N SER A 95 0.67 -1.28 -21.41
CA SER A 95 1.12 -2.68 -21.35
C SER A 95 0.12 -3.51 -20.56
N SER A 96 -0.49 -4.52 -21.20
CA SER A 96 -1.32 -5.51 -20.51
C SER A 96 -0.52 -6.47 -19.63
N ASP A 97 0.82 -6.40 -19.65
CA ASP A 97 1.68 -7.25 -18.84
C ASP A 97 2.24 -6.50 -17.63
N TRP A 98 1.49 -6.57 -16.53
CA TRP A 98 1.90 -6.08 -15.22
C TRP A 98 3.21 -6.72 -14.71
N ASN A 99 3.63 -7.86 -15.26
CA ASN A 99 4.89 -8.51 -14.90
C ASN A 99 6.11 -7.92 -15.63
N SER A 100 5.93 -6.98 -16.55
CA SER A 100 7.04 -6.25 -17.16
C SER A 100 7.64 -5.17 -16.24
N PHE A 101 6.89 -4.77 -15.20
CA PHE A 101 7.31 -3.75 -14.23
C PHE A 101 7.95 -4.36 -12.97
N PHE A 102 8.77 -3.57 -12.28
CA PHE A 102 9.04 -3.78 -10.86
C PHE A 102 7.89 -3.20 -10.03
N TRP A 103 7.70 -3.70 -8.82
CA TRP A 103 6.58 -3.33 -7.96
C TRP A 103 7.08 -2.90 -6.59
N ALA A 104 6.69 -1.71 -6.16
CA ALA A 104 6.82 -1.22 -4.80
C ALA A 104 5.40 -0.96 -4.27
N VAL A 105 4.90 -1.88 -3.44
CA VAL A 105 3.52 -1.84 -2.93
C VAL A 105 3.55 -1.63 -1.42
N HIS A 106 2.63 -0.83 -0.90
CA HIS A 106 2.48 -0.66 0.54
C HIS A 106 2.17 -2.01 1.21
N ALA A 107 2.96 -2.35 2.22
CA ALA A 107 2.80 -3.55 3.04
C ALA A 107 1.65 -3.41 4.05
N GLY A 108 0.44 -3.12 3.55
CA GLY A 108 -0.73 -2.83 4.37
C GLY A 108 -1.27 -4.05 5.12
N GLY A 109 -1.06 -5.24 4.57
CA GLY A 109 -1.48 -6.50 5.17
C GLY A 109 -1.41 -7.65 4.17
N ARG A 110 -1.33 -8.88 4.69
CA ARG A 110 -1.16 -10.07 3.88
C ARG A 110 -2.31 -10.29 2.88
N ALA A 111 -3.56 -10.10 3.34
CA ALA A 111 -4.74 -10.29 2.50
C ALA A 111 -4.74 -9.38 1.27
N THR A 112 -4.41 -8.09 1.44
CA THR A 112 -4.31 -7.14 0.33
C THR A 112 -3.24 -7.54 -0.68
N LEU A 113 -2.05 -7.97 -0.21
CA LEU A 113 -0.98 -8.41 -1.11
C LEU A 113 -1.39 -9.66 -1.90
N ASP A 114 -1.98 -10.66 -1.22
CA ASP A 114 -2.42 -11.92 -1.85
C ASP A 114 -3.50 -11.66 -2.92
N GLU A 115 -4.47 -10.78 -2.62
CA GLU A 115 -5.54 -10.48 -3.56
C GLU A 115 -5.09 -9.61 -4.75
N VAL A 116 -4.22 -8.63 -4.53
CA VAL A 116 -3.65 -7.82 -5.62
C VAL A 116 -2.79 -8.69 -6.54
N GLU A 117 -1.94 -9.56 -5.98
CA GLU A 117 -1.14 -10.52 -6.76
C GLU A 117 -2.04 -11.39 -7.64
N SER A 118 -3.09 -11.98 -7.05
CA SER A 118 -4.03 -12.81 -7.79
C SER A 118 -4.83 -12.03 -8.83
N LYS A 119 -5.30 -10.83 -8.51
CA LYS A 119 -6.15 -10.01 -9.38
C LYS A 119 -5.42 -9.56 -10.64
N LEU A 120 -4.15 -9.17 -10.49
CA LEU A 120 -3.32 -8.67 -11.58
C LEU A 120 -2.52 -9.77 -12.28
N GLY A 121 -2.59 -11.01 -11.80
CA GLY A 121 -1.82 -12.13 -12.35
C GLY A 121 -0.31 -11.91 -12.21
N LEU A 122 0.13 -11.33 -11.09
CA LEU A 122 1.54 -11.10 -10.83
C LEU A 122 2.23 -12.42 -10.51
N LYS A 123 3.49 -12.55 -10.95
CA LYS A 123 4.38 -13.60 -10.47
C LYS A 123 4.73 -13.33 -9.00
N GLU A 124 4.95 -14.40 -8.24
CA GLU A 124 5.21 -14.36 -6.79
C GLU A 124 6.35 -13.38 -6.42
N GLU A 125 7.40 -13.30 -7.24
CA GLU A 125 8.53 -12.42 -6.98
C GLU A 125 8.19 -10.92 -7.03
N LYS A 126 7.09 -10.53 -7.67
CA LYS A 126 6.73 -9.12 -7.86
C LYS A 126 6.40 -8.42 -6.55
N LEU A 127 5.75 -9.11 -5.62
CA LEU A 127 5.44 -8.54 -4.30
C LEU A 127 6.44 -8.97 -3.22
N GLY A 128 7.57 -9.58 -3.61
CA GLY A 128 8.55 -10.14 -2.67
C GLY A 128 9.08 -9.13 -1.65
N VAL A 129 9.38 -7.91 -2.09
CA VAL A 129 9.87 -6.84 -1.19
C VAL A 129 8.79 -6.42 -0.19
N ALA A 130 7.55 -6.19 -0.64
CA ALA A 130 6.44 -5.85 0.24
C ALA A 130 6.14 -6.96 1.27
N ARG A 131 6.19 -8.23 0.83
CA ARG A 131 6.03 -9.41 1.70
C ARG A 131 7.16 -9.50 2.73
N HIS A 132 8.40 -9.24 2.32
CA HIS A 132 9.55 -9.20 3.22
C HIS A 132 9.40 -8.07 4.26
N THR A 133 9.07 -6.85 3.83
CA THR A 133 8.83 -5.72 4.73
C THR A 133 7.76 -6.04 5.75
N LEU A 134 6.61 -6.57 5.32
CA LEU A 134 5.53 -6.98 6.22
C LEU A 134 6.00 -8.03 7.23
N SER A 135 6.78 -9.02 6.80
CA SER A 135 7.25 -10.10 7.67
C SER A 135 8.33 -9.66 8.66
N ALA A 136 9.19 -8.72 8.28
CA ALA A 136 10.36 -8.32 9.07
C ALA A 136 10.06 -7.13 9.98
N TYR A 137 9.20 -6.21 9.54
CA TYR A 137 8.96 -4.91 10.19
C TYR A 137 7.49 -4.62 10.47
N GLY A 138 6.56 -5.42 9.94
CA GLY A 138 5.13 -5.12 9.98
C GLY A 138 4.74 -4.01 9.01
N ASN A 139 3.54 -3.49 9.19
CA ASN A 139 3.07 -2.28 8.53
C ASN A 139 3.68 -1.05 9.22
N VAL A 140 4.80 -0.55 8.70
CA VAL A 140 5.46 0.69 9.15
C VAL A 140 4.89 1.95 8.49
N ALA A 141 3.59 1.92 8.17
CA ALA A 141 2.85 3.00 7.52
C ALA A 141 3.50 3.45 6.19
N SER A 142 3.75 4.76 6.05
CA SER A 142 4.31 5.34 4.83
C SER A 142 5.71 4.83 4.50
N ALA A 143 6.48 4.39 5.50
CA ALA A 143 7.85 3.90 5.29
C ALA A 143 7.90 2.59 4.49
N CYS A 144 6.80 1.83 4.41
CA CYS A 144 6.76 0.53 3.74
C CYS A 144 7.24 0.58 2.29
N VAL A 145 6.81 1.58 1.53
CA VAL A 145 7.06 1.67 0.07
C VAL A 145 8.48 2.09 -0.29
N TYR A 146 9.28 2.51 0.70
CA TYR A 146 10.69 2.88 0.51
C TYR A 146 11.65 1.73 0.78
N SER A 147 11.11 0.55 1.10
CA SER A 147 11.85 -0.71 1.07
C SER A 147 11.99 -1.10 -0.40
N LEU A 148 13.18 -0.94 -0.98
CA LEU A 148 13.49 -1.26 -2.38
C LEU A 148 14.62 -2.30 -2.46
#